data_AF-A0A933F6U0-F1
#
_entry.id   AF-A0A933F6U0-F1
#
_cell.length_a   1.000
_cell.length_b   1.000
_cell.length_c   1.000
_cell.angle_alpha   90.00
_cell.angle_beta   90.00
_cell.angle_gamma   90.00
#
_symmetry.space_group_name_H-M   'P 1'
#
loop_
_entity.id
_entity.type
_entity.pdbx_description
1 polymer ?
#
loop_
_entity_poly.entity_id
_entity_poly.type
_entity_poly.pdbx_seq_one_letter_code
_entity_poly.pdbx_strand_id
1 'polypeptide(L)'
;MRPRAGRVFRHRVAVRPKLRRRRLARAAVVSVLAALAVAATLVVKNFPIHEVRLPDVRIGRPVSRLFGVERIAVAGVSRAMEPALMNASRETDPAQWGPLEPYRVARRLESDFPWLEAVRVRRSWWRRSIVFEALPRRPVARVAGIRGGGWLDGTGTFFQAPSGVYPEDFTPRVDVSEASASDYLPLAQFLQAAAKEGPGRVLIDRWEFRSAEEGWEGLLKDGTRLLWGGLSWTDAKLRRLSEVFRDARDRFGPSVPVTVDLRYFGDGKILARPGVSGF
;
A
#
# COMPACT_ATOMS: atom_id res chain seq x y z
N MET A 1 14.69 -93.83 -21.68
CA MET A 1 13.76 -92.93 -22.41
C MET A 1 13.85 -91.53 -21.81
N ARG A 2 14.28 -90.52 -22.57
CA ARG A 2 14.36 -89.11 -22.12
C ARG A 2 13.12 -88.35 -22.58
N PRO A 3 12.45 -87.55 -21.72
CA PRO A 3 11.31 -86.74 -22.14
C PRO A 3 11.79 -85.49 -22.91
N ARG A 4 11.13 -85.19 -24.03
CA ARG A 4 11.38 -83.99 -24.86
C ARG A 4 10.79 -82.75 -24.20
N ALA A 5 11.60 -81.70 -24.12
CA ALA A 5 11.20 -80.37 -23.66
C ALA A 5 10.12 -79.75 -24.57
N GLY A 6 8.99 -79.36 -23.99
CA GLY A 6 7.92 -78.65 -24.68
C GLY A 6 8.28 -77.19 -24.95
N ARG A 7 8.15 -76.75 -26.21
CA ARG A 7 8.25 -75.33 -26.59
C ARG A 7 7.01 -74.57 -26.09
N VAL A 8 7.23 -73.57 -25.23
CA VAL A 8 6.19 -72.63 -24.81
C VAL A 8 5.96 -71.61 -25.93
N PHE A 9 4.80 -71.64 -26.58
CA PHE A 9 4.38 -70.60 -27.52
C PHE A 9 3.95 -69.34 -26.74
N ARG A 10 4.73 -68.25 -26.86
CA ARG A 10 4.30 -66.93 -26.37
C ARG A 10 3.30 -66.33 -27.36
N HIS A 11 2.03 -66.28 -26.99
CA HIS A 11 1.00 -65.55 -27.72
C HIS A 11 1.35 -64.05 -27.77
N ARG A 12 1.71 -63.54 -28.96
CA ARG A 12 1.79 -62.10 -29.21
C ARG A 12 0.38 -61.57 -29.47
N VAL A 13 -0.20 -60.93 -28.46
CA VAL A 13 -1.50 -60.26 -28.59
C VAL A 13 -1.33 -59.01 -29.46
N ALA A 14 -1.76 -59.10 -30.73
CA ALA A 14 -1.81 -57.96 -31.64
C ALA A 14 -2.98 -57.05 -31.25
N VAL A 15 -2.69 -55.97 -30.53
CA VAL A 15 -3.71 -55.00 -30.10
C VAL A 15 -4.28 -54.29 -31.33
N ARG A 16 -5.61 -54.38 -31.51
CA ARG A 16 -6.39 -53.79 -32.60
C ARG A 16 -6.01 -52.29 -32.79
N PRO A 17 -5.68 -51.82 -34.01
CA PRO A 17 -5.13 -50.48 -34.29
C PRO A 17 -5.93 -49.30 -33.69
N LYS A 18 -7.24 -49.49 -33.53
CA LYS A 18 -8.19 -48.50 -33.01
C LYS A 18 -7.93 -48.11 -31.55
N LEU A 19 -7.38 -49.00 -30.72
CA LEU A 19 -7.05 -48.73 -29.32
C LEU A 19 -5.73 -47.95 -29.18
N ARG A 20 -4.77 -48.18 -30.09
CA ARG A 20 -3.46 -47.50 -30.08
C ARG A 20 -3.58 -46.02 -30.41
N ARG A 21 -4.43 -45.66 -31.38
CA ARG A 21 -4.73 -44.24 -31.72
C ARG A 21 -5.38 -43.48 -30.56
N ARG A 22 -6.29 -44.10 -29.80
CA ARG A 22 -6.91 -43.44 -28.62
C ARG A 22 -5.91 -43.20 -27.48
N ARG A 23 -4.98 -44.11 -27.24
CA ARG A 23 -3.92 -43.93 -26.22
C ARG A 23 -2.92 -42.84 -26.64
N LEU A 24 -2.52 -42.82 -27.90
CA LEU A 24 -1.64 -41.78 -28.44
C LEU A 24 -2.30 -40.39 -28.41
N ALA A 25 -3.58 -40.29 -28.75
CA ALA A 25 -4.32 -39.03 -28.65
C ALA A 25 -4.41 -38.52 -27.20
N ARG A 26 -4.63 -39.40 -26.22
CA ARG A 26 -4.60 -39.03 -24.80
C ARG A 26 -3.22 -38.60 -24.35
N ALA A 27 -2.17 -39.31 -24.75
CA ALA A 27 -0.78 -38.95 -24.43
C ALA A 27 -0.41 -37.58 -25.01
N ALA A 28 -0.80 -37.30 -26.25
CA ALA A 28 -0.59 -36.02 -26.91
C ALA A 28 -1.26 -34.85 -26.15
N VAL A 29 -2.51 -35.02 -25.73
CA VAL A 29 -3.23 -34.01 -24.93
C VAL A 29 -2.52 -33.75 -23.60
N VAL A 30 -2.08 -34.80 -22.90
CA VAL A 30 -1.35 -34.67 -21.63
C VAL A 30 -0.02 -33.93 -21.83
N SER A 31 0.74 -34.25 -22.87
CA SER A 31 1.99 -33.54 -23.17
C SER A 31 1.79 -32.06 -23.50
N VAL A 32 0.71 -31.71 -24.22
CA VAL A 32 0.39 -30.31 -24.53
C VAL A 32 0.03 -29.54 -23.25
N LEU A 33 -0.79 -30.14 -22.37
CA LEU A 33 -1.14 -29.52 -21.09
C LEU A 33 0.09 -29.34 -20.19
N ALA A 34 0.99 -30.33 -20.14
CA ALA A 34 2.24 -30.24 -19.39
C ALA A 34 3.15 -29.14 -19.94
N ALA A 35 3.29 -29.04 -21.27
CA ALA A 35 4.09 -27.98 -21.90
C ALA A 35 3.51 -26.58 -21.62
N LEU A 36 2.18 -26.42 -21.69
CA LEU A 36 1.51 -25.16 -21.34
C LEU A 36 1.70 -24.80 -19.86
N ALA A 37 1.63 -25.77 -18.96
CA ALA A 37 1.87 -25.55 -17.54
C ALA A 37 3.32 -25.09 -17.29
N VAL A 38 4.31 -25.74 -17.90
CA VAL A 38 5.73 -25.35 -17.78
C VAL A 38 5.95 -23.94 -18.35
N ALA A 39 5.40 -23.64 -19.53
CA ALA A 39 5.49 -22.32 -20.14
C ALA A 39 4.86 -21.22 -19.24
N ALA A 40 3.67 -21.46 -18.69
CA ALA A 40 3.02 -20.54 -17.76
C ALA A 40 3.86 -20.32 -16.49
N THR A 41 4.47 -21.39 -15.96
CA THR A 41 5.32 -21.32 -14.76
C THR A 41 6.59 -20.50 -15.03
N LEU A 42 7.22 -20.70 -16.19
CA LEU A 42 8.40 -19.93 -16.60
C LEU A 42 8.09 -18.45 -16.81
N VAL A 43 6.93 -18.12 -17.39
CA VAL A 43 6.49 -16.73 -17.55
C VAL A 43 6.25 -16.06 -16.19
N VAL A 44 5.56 -16.72 -15.26
CA VAL A 44 5.29 -16.17 -13.91
C VAL A 44 6.59 -15.98 -13.11
N LYS A 45 7.58 -16.86 -13.29
CA LYS A 45 8.84 -16.80 -12.53
C LYS A 45 9.81 -15.75 -13.09
N ASN A 46 9.86 -15.56 -14.41
CA ASN A 46 10.88 -14.73 -15.06
C ASN A 46 10.41 -13.32 -15.40
N PHE A 47 9.11 -13.03 -15.33
CA PHE A 47 8.59 -11.68 -15.59
C PHE A 47 8.01 -11.06 -14.32
N PRO A 48 8.57 -9.94 -13.82
CA PRO A 48 7.94 -9.19 -12.75
C PRO A 48 6.60 -8.65 -13.28
N ILE A 49 5.50 -9.29 -12.84
CA ILE A 49 4.12 -9.00 -13.27
C ILE A 49 3.74 -7.52 -13.08
N HIS A 50 4.50 -6.81 -12.23
CA HIS A 50 4.28 -5.41 -11.88
C HIS A 50 4.54 -4.44 -13.06
N GLU A 51 5.47 -4.75 -13.98
CA GLU A 51 5.87 -3.84 -15.07
C GLU A 51 5.26 -4.19 -16.45
N VAL A 52 4.58 -5.32 -16.56
CA VAL A 52 4.04 -5.79 -17.84
C VAL A 52 2.80 -4.98 -18.24
N ARG A 53 2.89 -4.19 -19.33
CA ARG A 53 1.72 -3.65 -20.02
C ARG A 53 0.88 -4.81 -20.56
N LEU A 54 -0.31 -5.01 -19.99
CA LEU A 54 -1.20 -6.12 -20.37
C LEU A 54 -1.65 -5.94 -21.83
N PRO A 55 -1.41 -6.89 -22.74
CA PRO A 55 -1.80 -6.77 -24.14
C PRO A 55 -3.31 -6.64 -24.28
N ASP A 56 -3.77 -5.89 -25.28
CA ASP A 56 -5.20 -5.73 -25.58
C ASP A 56 -5.77 -6.93 -26.34
N VAL A 57 -5.90 -8.05 -25.62
CA VAL A 57 -6.48 -9.27 -26.15
C VAL A 57 -7.99 -9.21 -26.00
N ARG A 58 -8.68 -8.69 -27.01
CA ARG A 58 -10.14 -8.79 -27.12
C ARG A 58 -10.51 -10.22 -27.48
N ILE A 59 -10.77 -11.03 -26.46
CA ILE A 59 -11.25 -12.40 -26.64
C ILE A 59 -12.69 -12.34 -27.17
N GLY A 60 -12.98 -13.03 -28.27
CA GLY A 60 -14.30 -13.06 -28.89
C GLY A 60 -15.42 -13.53 -27.93
N ARG A 61 -16.65 -13.08 -28.21
CA ARG A 61 -17.89 -13.33 -27.43
C ARG A 61 -18.16 -14.77 -26.93
N PRO A 62 -17.81 -15.87 -27.65
CA PRO A 62 -18.10 -17.21 -27.13
C PRO A 62 -17.21 -17.61 -25.95
N VAL A 63 -15.97 -17.12 -25.90
CA VAL A 63 -15.00 -17.49 -24.86
C VAL A 63 -15.13 -16.60 -23.62
N SER A 64 -15.57 -15.34 -23.78
CA SER A 64 -15.82 -14.44 -22.63
C SER A 64 -16.92 -14.98 -21.70
N ARG A 65 -17.91 -15.72 -22.19
CA ARG A 65 -18.95 -16.34 -21.34
C ARG A 65 -18.38 -17.33 -20.31
N LEU A 66 -17.33 -18.07 -20.64
CA LEU A 66 -16.68 -19.00 -19.70
C LEU A 66 -15.91 -18.27 -18.60
N PHE A 67 -15.53 -17.03 -18.86
CA PHE A 67 -14.79 -16.17 -17.94
C PHE A 67 -15.64 -15.00 -17.42
N GLY A 68 -16.95 -14.98 -17.68
CA GLY A 68 -17.81 -13.90 -17.20
C GLY A 68 -17.88 -13.89 -15.68
N VAL A 69 -17.94 -12.68 -15.11
CA VAL A 69 -18.04 -12.44 -13.68
C VAL A 69 -19.50 -12.12 -13.34
N GLU A 70 -20.08 -12.87 -12.42
CA GLU A 70 -21.46 -12.70 -11.95
C GLU A 70 -21.54 -11.87 -10.68
N ARG A 71 -20.49 -11.90 -9.85
CA ARG A 71 -20.47 -11.20 -8.56
C ARG A 71 -19.19 -10.41 -8.38
N ILE A 72 -19.34 -9.14 -8.03
CA ILE A 72 -18.24 -8.27 -7.62
C ILE A 72 -18.48 -7.85 -6.18
N ALA A 73 -17.44 -7.99 -5.36
CA ALA A 73 -17.35 -7.49 -4.00
C ALA A 73 -16.17 -6.52 -3.90
N VAL A 74 -16.27 -5.54 -3.01
CA VAL A 74 -15.15 -4.67 -2.61
C VAL A 74 -14.89 -4.92 -1.12
N ALA A 75 -13.62 -5.00 -0.72
CA ALA A 75 -13.20 -5.23 0.66
C ALA A 75 -12.02 -4.32 1.02
N GLY A 76 -11.71 -4.20 2.31
CA GLY A 76 -10.53 -3.48 2.79
C GLY A 76 -10.72 -1.96 3.00
N VAL A 77 -11.91 -1.43 2.77
CA VAL A 77 -12.27 -0.02 2.95
C VAL A 77 -13.43 0.16 3.93
N SER A 78 -13.68 1.40 4.36
CA SER A 78 -14.85 1.72 5.18
C SER A 78 -16.15 1.48 4.42
N ARG A 79 -17.23 1.13 5.14
CA ARG A 79 -18.57 0.90 4.56
C ARG A 79 -19.10 2.08 3.76
N ALA A 80 -18.67 3.30 4.10
CA ALA A 80 -19.05 4.51 3.38
C ALA A 80 -18.45 4.57 1.97
N MET A 81 -17.25 4.02 1.77
CA MET A 81 -16.51 4.09 0.50
C MET A 81 -16.74 2.87 -0.41
N GLU A 82 -17.22 1.77 0.15
CA GLU A 82 -17.53 0.54 -0.61
C GLU A 82 -18.44 0.81 -1.83
N PRO A 83 -19.54 1.61 -1.74
CA PRO A 83 -20.40 1.87 -2.90
C PRO A 83 -19.69 2.65 -4.01
N ALA A 84 -18.83 3.61 -3.67
CA ALA A 84 -18.10 4.41 -4.64
C ALA A 84 -17.13 3.55 -5.47
N LEU A 85 -16.35 2.70 -4.79
CA LEU A 85 -15.44 1.75 -5.45
C LEU A 85 -16.20 0.66 -6.20
N MET A 86 -17.32 0.18 -5.66
CA MET A 86 -18.18 -0.79 -6.33
C MET A 86 -18.70 -0.23 -7.65
N ASN A 87 -19.21 1.00 -7.66
CA ASN A 87 -19.74 1.65 -8.85
C ASN A 87 -18.63 1.88 -9.88
N ALA A 88 -17.48 2.41 -9.46
CA ALA A 88 -16.33 2.58 -10.35
C ALA A 88 -15.84 1.25 -10.96
N SER A 89 -15.86 0.18 -10.17
CA SER A 89 -15.48 -1.17 -10.66
C SER A 89 -16.45 -1.74 -11.70
N ARG A 90 -17.68 -1.22 -11.81
CA ARG A 90 -18.75 -1.73 -12.68
C ARG A 90 -19.03 -0.85 -13.90
N GLU A 91 -18.22 0.17 -14.15
CA GLU A 91 -18.35 1.03 -15.33
C GLU A 91 -18.34 0.22 -16.64
N THR A 92 -17.62 -0.91 -16.64
CA THR A 92 -17.66 -1.90 -17.73
C THR A 92 -18.43 -3.15 -17.30
N ASP A 93 -19.29 -3.66 -18.18
CA ASP A 93 -20.11 -4.86 -17.94
C ASP A 93 -19.26 -6.09 -17.51
N PRO A 94 -19.38 -6.55 -16.24
CA PRO A 94 -18.63 -7.69 -15.71
C PRO A 94 -18.87 -9.01 -16.46
N ALA A 95 -20.01 -9.15 -17.13
CA ALA A 95 -20.32 -10.33 -17.91
C ALA A 95 -19.42 -10.49 -19.14
N GLN A 96 -18.76 -9.40 -19.57
CA GLN A 96 -17.87 -9.36 -20.73
C GLN A 96 -16.39 -9.42 -20.35
N TRP A 97 -16.08 -9.48 -19.05
CA TRP A 97 -14.70 -9.44 -18.58
C TRP A 97 -13.92 -10.68 -19.00
N GLY A 98 -12.80 -10.45 -19.68
CA GLY A 98 -11.79 -11.46 -19.92
C GLY A 98 -11.02 -11.83 -18.63
N PRO A 99 -10.02 -12.72 -18.73
CA PRO A 99 -9.16 -13.09 -17.61
C PRO A 99 -8.40 -11.89 -17.00
N LEU A 100 -8.00 -10.94 -17.84
CA LEU A 100 -7.14 -9.80 -17.47
C LEU A 100 -7.90 -8.53 -17.10
N GLU A 101 -9.17 -8.41 -17.51
CA GLU A 101 -9.98 -7.21 -17.29
C GLU A 101 -10.07 -6.78 -15.82
N PRO A 102 -10.22 -7.70 -14.84
CA PRO A 102 -10.22 -7.33 -13.44
C PRO A 102 -8.95 -6.60 -12.99
N TYR A 103 -7.78 -6.97 -13.52
CA TYR A 103 -6.53 -6.32 -13.17
C TYR A 103 -6.40 -4.93 -13.81
N ARG A 104 -7.03 -4.71 -14.97
CA ARG A 104 -7.13 -3.38 -15.58
C ARG A 104 -8.05 -2.48 -14.78
N VAL A 105 -9.19 -3.01 -14.33
CA VAL A 105 -10.10 -2.32 -13.42
C VAL A 105 -9.38 -1.96 -12.13
N ALA A 106 -8.61 -2.88 -11.52
CA ALA A 106 -7.82 -2.59 -10.33
C ALA A 106 -6.82 -1.44 -10.55
N ARG A 107 -6.04 -1.46 -11.64
CA ARG A 107 -5.11 -0.36 -11.97
C ARG A 107 -5.83 0.96 -12.23
N ARG A 108 -7.03 0.93 -12.83
CA ARG A 108 -7.86 2.12 -13.01
C ARG A 108 -8.33 2.68 -11.67
N LEU A 109 -8.81 1.82 -10.77
CA LEU A 109 -9.18 2.22 -9.41
C LEU A 109 -8.00 2.84 -8.66
N GLU A 110 -6.79 2.30 -8.77
CA GLU A 110 -5.59 2.91 -8.17
C GLU A 110 -5.29 4.31 -8.74
N SER A 111 -5.54 4.53 -10.03
CA SER A 111 -5.35 5.83 -10.69
C SER A 111 -6.44 6.85 -10.32
N ASP A 112 -7.69 6.40 -10.28
CA ASP A 112 -8.85 7.27 -10.05
C ASP A 112 -9.02 7.63 -8.57
N PHE A 113 -8.47 6.82 -7.67
CA PHE A 113 -8.55 7.00 -6.22
C PHE A 113 -7.14 7.08 -5.60
N PRO A 114 -6.47 8.26 -5.62
CA PRO A 114 -5.08 8.41 -5.16
C PRO A 114 -4.83 8.05 -3.69
N TRP A 115 -5.88 8.00 -2.86
CA TRP A 115 -5.82 7.56 -1.47
C TRP A 115 -5.71 6.05 -1.31
N LEU A 116 -5.80 5.28 -2.40
CA LEU A 116 -5.49 3.86 -2.42
C LEU A 116 -3.99 3.66 -2.65
N GLU A 117 -3.40 2.78 -1.84
CA GLU A 117 -2.02 2.31 -2.01
C GLU A 117 -1.97 1.21 -3.07
N ALA A 118 -2.95 0.30 -3.03
CA ALA A 118 -3.08 -0.81 -3.96
C ALA A 118 -4.51 -1.37 -3.99
N VAL A 119 -4.87 -2.03 -5.08
CA VAL A 119 -6.10 -2.80 -5.23
C VAL A 119 -5.76 -4.23 -5.64
N ARG A 120 -5.93 -5.17 -4.71
CA ARG A 120 -5.66 -6.59 -4.96
C ARG A 120 -6.90 -7.27 -5.54
N VAL A 121 -6.70 -8.05 -6.58
CA VAL A 121 -7.77 -8.81 -7.22
C VAL A 121 -7.75 -10.24 -6.71
N ARG A 122 -8.86 -10.68 -6.12
CA ARG A 122 -9.08 -12.10 -5.78
C ARG A 122 -10.22 -12.64 -6.62
N ARG A 123 -9.90 -13.58 -7.50
CA ARG A 123 -10.86 -14.18 -8.42
C ARG A 123 -11.17 -15.62 -8.02
N SER A 124 -12.46 -15.94 -7.93
CA SER A 124 -12.96 -17.31 -7.78
C SER A 124 -13.65 -17.73 -9.07
N TRP A 125 -13.01 -18.61 -9.82
CA TRP A 125 -13.53 -19.13 -11.09
C TRP A 125 -14.79 -19.98 -10.88
N TRP A 126 -14.79 -20.82 -9.84
CA TRP A 126 -15.92 -21.69 -9.51
C TRP A 126 -17.17 -20.92 -9.10
N ARG A 127 -17.00 -19.80 -8.39
CA ARG A 127 -18.11 -18.94 -7.93
C ARG A 127 -18.40 -17.79 -8.89
N ARG A 128 -17.67 -17.72 -10.01
CA ARG A 128 -17.71 -16.62 -11.00
C ARG A 128 -17.69 -15.25 -10.32
N SER A 129 -16.87 -15.11 -9.28
CA SER A 129 -16.86 -13.95 -8.42
C SER A 129 -15.49 -13.30 -8.34
N ILE A 130 -15.48 -12.00 -8.16
CA ILE A 130 -14.27 -11.20 -7.95
C ILE A 130 -14.43 -10.37 -6.68
N VAL A 131 -13.37 -10.32 -5.90
CA VAL A 131 -13.23 -9.42 -4.77
C VAL A 131 -12.09 -8.47 -5.10
N PHE A 132 -12.39 -7.17 -5.11
CA PHE A 132 -11.39 -6.11 -5.12
C PHE A 132 -11.07 -5.73 -3.68
N GLU A 133 -9.92 -6.18 -3.20
CA GLU A 133 -9.41 -5.83 -1.88
C GLU A 133 -8.61 -4.52 -2.02
N ALA A 134 -9.27 -3.41 -1.74
CA ALA A 134 -8.69 -2.08 -1.78
C ALA A 134 -7.94 -1.80 -0.47
N LEU A 135 -6.70 -1.34 -0.59
CA LEU A 135 -5.82 -1.02 0.52
C LEU A 135 -5.63 0.50 0.58
N PRO A 136 -6.24 1.18 1.56
CA PRO A 136 -6.02 2.61 1.76
C PRO A 136 -4.57 2.90 2.12
N ARG A 137 -4.03 4.02 1.63
CA ARG A 137 -2.76 4.57 2.09
C ARG A 137 -2.81 4.84 3.58
N ARG A 138 -1.66 4.80 4.25
CA ARG A 138 -1.55 5.16 5.66
C ARG A 138 -1.03 6.59 5.79
N PRO A 139 -1.89 7.56 6.16
CA PRO A 139 -1.41 8.92 6.39
C PRO A 139 -0.53 8.96 7.64
N VAL A 140 0.50 9.80 7.58
CA VAL A 140 1.33 10.20 8.73
C VAL A 140 0.99 11.61 9.22
N ALA A 141 0.34 12.42 8.37
CA ALA A 141 -0.15 13.75 8.72
C ALA A 141 -1.31 14.19 7.83
N ARG A 142 -2.14 15.09 8.38
CA ARG A 142 -3.07 15.91 7.60
C ARG A 142 -2.35 17.17 7.13
N VAL A 143 -2.50 17.54 5.87
CA VAL A 143 -1.74 18.63 5.24
C VAL A 143 -2.67 19.80 4.93
N ALA A 144 -2.25 21.00 5.34
CA ALA A 144 -2.83 22.28 4.97
C ALA A 144 -1.93 23.03 3.99
N GLY A 145 -2.45 24.07 3.32
CA GLY A 145 -1.67 24.98 2.48
C GLY A 145 -1.66 24.68 0.97
N ILE A 146 -1.90 23.43 0.56
CA ILE A 146 -1.90 23.04 -0.87
C ILE A 146 -3.32 22.69 -1.34
N ARG A 147 -3.84 23.41 -2.34
CA ARG A 147 -5.02 23.07 -3.17
C ARG A 147 -6.15 22.32 -2.44
N GLY A 148 -6.68 22.91 -1.37
CA GLY A 148 -7.82 22.35 -0.61
C GLY A 148 -7.45 21.35 0.49
N GLY A 149 -6.16 21.18 0.78
CA GLY A 149 -5.66 20.26 1.78
C GLY A 149 -5.55 18.82 1.29
N GLY A 150 -4.97 17.97 2.13
CA GLY A 150 -4.77 16.56 1.80
C GLY A 150 -4.08 15.80 2.92
N TRP A 151 -3.36 14.77 2.52
CA TRP A 151 -2.69 13.83 3.41
C TRP A 151 -1.28 13.58 2.93
N LEU A 152 -0.36 13.40 3.88
CA LEU A 152 1.01 12.97 3.63
C LEU A 152 1.13 11.52 4.07
N ASP A 153 1.67 10.64 3.23
CA ASP A 153 2.00 9.27 3.65
C ASP A 153 3.46 9.12 4.10
N GLY A 154 3.80 7.92 4.57
CA GLY A 154 5.14 7.59 5.04
C GLY A 154 6.25 7.63 3.99
N THR A 155 5.91 7.74 2.71
CA THR A 155 6.87 7.82 1.61
C THR A 155 7.15 9.26 1.19
N GLY A 156 6.53 10.24 1.86
CA GLY A 156 6.61 11.64 1.46
C GLY A 156 5.66 12.00 0.32
N THR A 157 4.71 11.12 -0.03
CA THR A 157 3.76 11.37 -1.12
C THR A 157 2.52 12.06 -0.60
N PHE A 158 2.10 13.14 -1.26
CA PHE A 158 0.80 13.76 -1.02
C PHE A 158 -0.32 13.06 -1.77
N PHE A 159 -1.45 12.93 -1.11
CA PHE A 159 -2.66 12.39 -1.72
C PHE A 159 -3.91 13.05 -1.17
N GLN A 160 -4.96 13.06 -1.98
CA GLN A 160 -6.29 13.52 -1.59
C GLN A 160 -7.19 12.31 -1.33
N ALA A 161 -8.07 12.46 -0.35
CA ALA A 161 -9.05 11.44 0.01
C ALA A 161 -10.42 12.10 0.22
N PRO A 162 -11.52 11.46 -0.20
CA PRO A 162 -12.87 11.88 0.15
C PRO A 162 -13.07 11.94 1.68
N SER A 163 -14.07 12.72 2.10
CA SER A 163 -14.49 12.76 3.49
C SER A 163 -14.92 11.37 3.98
N GLY A 164 -14.61 11.04 5.23
CA GLY A 164 -14.93 9.75 5.84
C GLY A 164 -13.98 8.59 5.50
N VAL A 165 -12.94 8.80 4.68
CA VAL A 165 -11.84 7.82 4.55
C VAL A 165 -10.95 7.84 5.81
N TYR A 166 -10.62 9.05 6.28
CA TYR A 166 -9.82 9.27 7.48
C TYR A 166 -10.55 10.22 8.43
N PRO A 167 -10.24 10.18 9.74
CA PRO A 167 -10.85 11.08 10.73
C PRO A 167 -10.50 12.56 10.44
N GLU A 168 -11.47 13.47 10.59
CA GLU A 168 -11.23 14.91 10.41
C GLU A 168 -10.31 15.50 11.50
N ASP A 169 -10.31 14.90 12.69
CA ASP A 169 -9.46 15.27 13.82
C ASP A 169 -8.09 14.57 13.80
N PHE A 170 -7.70 13.99 12.66
CA PHE A 170 -6.39 13.37 12.51
C PHE A 170 -5.26 14.36 12.84
N THR A 171 -4.38 13.92 13.73
CA THR A 171 -3.19 14.64 14.16
C THR A 171 -1.97 13.77 13.87
N PRO A 172 -0.83 14.38 13.48
CA PRO A 172 -0.56 15.81 13.42
C PRO A 172 -1.09 16.51 12.15
N ARG A 173 -1.38 17.81 12.28
CA ARG A 173 -1.64 18.72 11.15
C ARG A 173 -0.33 19.36 10.73
N VAL A 174 -0.08 19.47 9.44
CA VAL A 174 1.17 19.99 8.89
C VAL A 174 0.85 21.08 7.88
N ASP A 175 1.44 22.25 8.07
CA ASP A 175 1.43 23.32 7.10
C ASP A 175 2.72 23.28 6.29
N VAL A 176 2.57 23.04 4.99
CA VAL A 176 3.68 22.87 4.03
C VAL A 176 3.69 24.00 2.99
N SER A 177 2.94 25.08 3.21
CA SER A 177 2.74 26.16 2.23
C SER A 177 4.05 26.73 1.68
N GLU A 178 5.07 26.83 2.53
CA GLU A 178 6.40 27.36 2.18
C GLU A 178 7.47 26.27 2.01
N ALA A 179 7.12 24.99 2.20
CA ALA A 179 8.05 23.88 2.09
C ALA A 179 8.23 23.44 0.64
N SER A 180 9.43 22.95 0.31
CA SER A 180 9.75 22.42 -1.02
C SER A 180 9.40 20.93 -1.12
N ALA A 181 9.26 20.42 -2.34
CA ALA A 181 8.96 19.00 -2.55
C ALA A 181 10.04 18.04 -2.00
N SER A 182 11.29 18.48 -1.91
CA SER A 182 12.38 17.72 -1.30
C SER A 182 12.23 17.56 0.22
N ASP A 183 11.42 18.38 0.88
CA ASP A 183 11.24 18.32 2.33
C ASP A 183 10.23 17.26 2.78
N TYR A 184 9.38 16.76 1.87
CA TYR A 184 8.24 15.91 2.24
C TYR A 184 8.64 14.53 2.75
N LEU A 185 9.63 13.89 2.13
CA LEU A 185 10.12 12.59 2.59
C LEU A 185 10.84 12.70 3.96
N PRO A 186 11.81 13.63 4.16
CA PRO A 186 12.38 13.87 5.48
C PRO A 186 11.32 14.17 6.54
N LEU A 187 10.30 14.96 6.19
CA LEU A 187 9.20 15.29 7.10
C LEU A 187 8.37 14.06 7.46
N ALA A 188 7.99 13.24 6.48
CA ALA A 188 7.26 12.00 6.72
C ALA A 188 8.04 11.05 7.65
N GLN A 189 9.35 10.90 7.43
CA GLN A 189 10.23 10.11 8.28
C GLN A 189 10.30 10.67 9.70
N PHE A 190 10.42 11.99 9.84
CA PHE A 190 10.39 12.68 11.11
C PHE A 190 9.09 12.39 11.88
N LEU A 191 7.93 12.53 11.24
CA LEU A 191 6.63 12.30 11.88
C LEU A 191 6.46 10.84 12.30
N GLN A 192 6.94 9.90 11.50
CA GLN A 192 6.94 8.48 11.86
C GLN A 192 7.86 8.18 13.05
N ALA A 193 9.05 8.79 13.10
CA ALA A 193 9.97 8.66 14.21
C ALA A 193 9.38 9.26 15.49
N ALA A 194 8.81 10.45 15.40
CA ALA A 194 8.16 11.13 16.52
C ALA A 194 6.97 10.33 17.08
N ALA A 195 6.20 9.67 16.22
CA ALA A 195 5.11 8.78 16.63
C ALA A 195 5.59 7.52 17.39
N LYS A 196 6.85 7.09 17.18
CA LYS A 196 7.45 5.92 17.85
C LYS A 196 8.19 6.27 19.13
N GLU A 197 9.02 7.32 19.10
CA GLU A 197 10.04 7.60 20.12
C GLU A 197 9.75 8.84 20.98
N GLY A 198 8.57 9.45 20.85
CA GLY A 198 8.21 10.66 21.60
C GLY A 198 8.17 10.45 23.12
N PRO A 199 8.64 11.42 23.94
CA PRO A 199 8.66 11.32 25.41
C PRO A 199 7.26 11.27 26.03
N GLY A 200 6.66 10.09 26.08
CA GLY A 200 5.31 9.89 26.58
C GLY A 200 4.26 10.47 25.64
N ARG A 201 3.98 9.80 24.52
CA ARG A 201 2.79 10.06 23.67
C ARG A 201 2.50 11.55 23.50
N VAL A 202 3.54 12.36 23.29
CA VAL A 202 3.36 13.79 23.11
C VAL A 202 2.62 13.94 21.79
N LEU A 203 1.32 14.17 21.90
CA LEU A 203 0.44 14.30 20.76
C LEU A 203 0.82 15.63 20.12
N ILE A 204 1.70 15.54 19.14
CA ILE A 204 1.96 16.61 18.22
C ILE A 204 0.60 17.04 17.64
N ASP A 205 0.28 18.31 17.80
CA ASP A 205 -0.96 18.87 17.25
C ASP A 205 -0.70 19.43 15.85
N ARG A 206 0.26 20.35 15.75
CA ARG A 206 0.58 21.05 14.50
C ARG A 206 2.09 21.09 14.24
N TRP A 207 2.47 21.01 12.96
CA TRP A 207 3.78 21.39 12.43
C TRP A 207 3.63 22.45 11.36
N GLU A 208 4.61 23.32 11.26
CA GLU A 208 4.64 24.39 10.28
C GLU A 208 6.09 24.61 9.83
N PHE A 209 6.29 24.73 8.53
CA PHE A 209 7.56 25.17 7.98
C PHE A 209 7.59 26.69 7.96
N ARG A 210 8.56 27.30 8.65
CA ARG A 210 8.68 28.76 8.77
C ARG A 210 9.50 29.38 7.65
N SER A 211 10.70 28.87 7.41
CA SER A 211 11.60 29.31 6.35
C SER A 211 12.77 28.33 6.23
N ALA A 212 13.65 28.53 5.24
CA ALA A 212 14.87 27.73 5.11
C ALA A 212 15.84 27.95 6.29
N GLU A 213 15.88 29.17 6.85
CA GLU A 213 16.73 29.55 7.97
C GLU A 213 16.16 29.09 9.33
N GLU A 214 14.85 29.23 9.53
CA GLU A 214 14.19 28.87 10.79
C GLU A 214 13.80 27.40 10.87
N GLY A 215 13.53 26.78 9.71
CA GLY A 215 13.13 25.39 9.56
C GLY A 215 11.72 25.09 10.07
N TRP A 216 11.57 23.93 10.69
CA TRP A 216 10.28 23.43 11.17
C TRP A 216 10.00 23.86 12.61
N GLU A 217 8.74 24.16 12.87
CA GLU A 217 8.21 24.40 14.21
C GLU A 217 7.04 23.45 14.50
N GLY A 218 6.98 22.94 15.73
CA GLY A 218 5.93 22.08 16.23
C GLY A 218 5.17 22.71 17.39
N LEU A 219 3.85 22.50 17.43
CA LEU A 219 3.00 22.77 18.58
C LEU A 219 2.43 21.45 19.10
N LEU A 220 2.55 21.25 20.40
CA LEU A 220 2.04 20.08 21.09
C LEU A 220 0.67 20.40 21.72
N LYS A 221 -0.14 19.37 21.99
CA LYS A 221 -1.50 19.57 22.55
C LYS A 221 -1.54 20.27 23.91
N ASP A 222 -0.44 20.27 24.67
CA ASP A 222 -0.31 20.98 25.94
C ASP A 222 0.12 22.46 25.78
N GLY A 223 0.26 22.94 24.54
CA GLY A 223 0.72 24.29 24.22
C GLY A 223 2.25 24.41 24.13
N THR A 224 3.00 23.34 24.40
CA THR A 224 4.45 23.35 24.27
C THR A 224 4.86 23.58 22.81
N ARG A 225 5.81 24.51 22.61
CA ARG A 225 6.37 24.86 21.30
C ARG A 225 7.74 24.23 21.12
N LEU A 226 7.97 23.64 19.94
CA LEU A 226 9.22 23.05 19.53
C LEU A 226 9.77 23.82 18.34
N LEU A 227 10.86 24.56 18.53
CA LEU A 227 11.59 25.18 17.42
C LEU A 227 12.61 24.14 16.93
N TRP A 228 12.22 23.35 15.92
CA TRP A 228 12.98 22.18 15.51
C TRP A 228 14.15 22.52 14.60
N GLY A 229 13.97 23.52 13.74
CA GLY A 229 14.94 23.83 12.69
C GLY A 229 14.90 22.81 11.56
N GLY A 230 16.07 22.56 10.96
CA GLY A 230 16.21 21.49 9.98
C GLY A 230 15.90 20.11 10.56
N LEU A 231 15.44 19.19 9.70
CA LEU A 231 15.10 17.80 10.04
C LEU A 231 16.33 16.89 10.22
N SER A 232 17.54 17.46 10.15
CA SER A 232 18.76 16.76 10.50
C SER A 232 18.79 16.39 12.00
N TRP A 233 19.50 15.31 12.32
CA TRP A 233 19.65 14.79 13.68
C TRP A 233 18.33 14.39 14.36
N THR A 234 17.27 14.12 13.60
CA THR A 234 15.92 13.86 14.13
C THR A 234 15.91 12.82 15.26
N ASP A 235 16.50 11.65 15.05
CA ASP A 235 16.50 10.59 16.07
C ASP A 235 17.23 11.01 17.36
N ALA A 236 18.35 11.73 17.22
CA ALA A 236 19.12 12.23 18.35
C ALA A 236 18.36 13.33 19.12
N LYS A 237 17.72 14.26 18.38
CA LYS A 237 16.85 15.30 18.94
C LYS A 237 15.67 14.68 19.69
N LEU A 238 14.98 13.70 19.09
CA LEU A 238 13.82 13.02 19.70
C LEU A 238 14.20 12.31 21.00
N ARG A 239 15.32 11.56 21.02
CA ARG A 239 15.81 10.92 22.24
C ARG A 239 16.09 11.93 23.35
N ARG A 240 16.79 13.02 23.00
CA ARG A 240 17.18 14.04 23.98
C ARG A 240 15.99 14.87 24.48
N LEU A 241 14.94 15.01 23.68
CA LEU A 241 13.74 15.76 24.04
C LEU A 241 13.08 15.21 25.31
N SER A 242 13.19 13.90 25.56
CA SER A 242 12.64 13.28 26.77
C SER A 242 13.27 13.78 28.05
N GLU A 243 14.60 13.89 28.05
CA GLU A 243 15.36 14.43 29.15
C GLU A 243 15.06 15.91 29.34
N VAL A 244 15.01 16.67 28.23
CA VAL A 244 14.67 18.10 28.26
C VAL A 244 13.30 18.36 28.87
N PHE A 245 12.29 17.55 28.53
CA PHE A 245 10.96 17.71 29.12
C PHE A 245 10.89 17.32 30.59
N ARG A 246 11.62 16.28 31.01
CA ARG A 246 11.72 15.95 32.43
C ARG A 246 12.34 17.10 33.22
N ASP A 247 13.50 17.57 32.77
CA ASP A 247 14.22 18.66 33.43
C ASP A 247 13.42 19.97 33.43
N ALA A 248 12.68 20.25 32.34
CA ALA A 248 11.82 21.41 32.25
C ALA A 248 10.62 21.32 33.20
N ARG A 249 10.00 20.15 33.36
CA ARG A 249 8.91 19.94 34.34
C ARG A 249 9.40 20.10 35.77
N ASP A 250 10.58 19.59 36.08
CA ASP A 250 11.18 19.73 37.41
C ASP A 250 11.51 21.19 37.72
N ARG A 251 11.92 21.97 36.71
CA ARG A 251 12.32 23.37 36.87
C ARG A 251 11.16 24.37 36.85
N PHE A 252 10.20 24.18 35.94
CA PHE A 252 9.13 25.16 35.68
C PHE A 252 7.76 24.71 36.22
N GLY A 253 7.63 23.44 36.58
CA GLY A 253 6.38 22.82 37.02
C GLY A 253 5.75 21.92 35.94
N PRO A 254 4.94 20.94 36.35
CA PRO A 254 4.45 19.87 35.46
C PRO A 254 3.44 20.32 34.40
N SER A 255 2.75 21.45 34.63
CA SER A 255 1.66 21.94 33.77
C SER A 255 2.01 23.23 33.02
N VAL A 256 3.26 23.70 33.11
CA VAL A 256 3.69 24.92 32.42
C VAL A 256 4.13 24.54 31.01
N PRO A 257 3.45 25.03 29.95
CA PRO A 257 3.91 24.82 28.59
C PRO A 257 5.31 25.41 28.44
N VAL A 258 6.16 24.77 27.64
CA VAL A 258 7.54 25.25 27.43
C VAL A 258 7.80 25.57 25.97
N THR A 259 8.78 26.41 25.70
CA THR A 259 9.37 26.54 24.37
C THR A 259 10.73 25.87 24.40
N VAL A 260 10.91 24.83 23.58
CA VAL A 260 12.18 24.12 23.40
C VAL A 260 12.76 24.47 22.04
N ASP A 261 13.94 25.07 22.04
CA ASP A 261 14.70 25.40 20.84
C ASP A 261 15.79 24.35 20.59
N LEU A 262 15.60 23.59 19.50
CA LEU A 262 16.51 22.54 19.04
C LEU A 262 17.30 22.96 17.80
N ARG A 263 17.21 24.23 17.36
CA ARG A 263 17.94 24.73 16.19
C ARG A 263 19.46 24.66 16.38
N TYR A 264 19.93 24.83 17.62
CA TYR A 264 21.35 24.79 18.01
C TYR A 264 21.83 23.39 18.43
N PHE A 265 21.09 22.33 18.10
CA PHE A 265 21.45 20.96 18.51
C PHE A 265 22.83 20.53 17.99
N GLY A 266 23.23 20.99 16.81
CA GLY A 266 24.56 20.73 16.25
C GLY A 266 25.71 21.27 17.11
N ASP A 267 25.47 22.33 17.89
CA ASP A 267 26.41 22.91 18.83
C ASP A 267 26.36 22.25 20.21
N GLY A 268 25.60 21.15 20.35
CA GLY A 268 25.36 20.46 21.61
C GLY A 268 24.42 21.20 22.56
N LYS A 269 23.65 22.18 22.08
CA LYS A 269 22.77 23.03 22.90
C LYS A 269 21.30 22.75 22.61
N ILE A 270 20.51 22.66 23.68
CA ILE A 270 19.05 22.73 23.63
C ILE A 270 18.63 23.77 24.65
N LEU A 271 17.82 24.73 24.23
CA LEU A 271 17.35 25.80 25.11
C LEU A 271 15.89 25.52 25.48
N ALA A 272 15.57 25.54 26.76
CA ALA A 272 14.20 25.41 27.24
C ALA A 272 13.85 26.62 28.10
N ARG A 273 12.69 27.23 27.82
CA ARG A 273 12.14 28.34 28.59
C ARG A 273 10.65 28.14 28.84
N PRO A 274 10.08 28.67 29.92
CA PRO A 274 8.64 28.67 30.09
C PRO A 274 7.99 29.39 28.91
N GLY A 275 6.92 28.80 28.38
CA GLY A 275 6.11 29.36 27.33
C GLY A 275 5.32 30.55 27.86
N VAL A 276 5.09 31.54 27.00
CA VAL A 276 4.15 32.62 27.33
C VAL A 276 2.76 32.07 27.07
N SER A 277 1.97 31.91 28.14
CA SER A 277 0.55 31.58 28.06
C SER A 277 -0.17 32.74 27.36
N GLY A 278 -0.36 32.65 26.05
CA GLY A 278 -0.92 33.75 25.28
C GLY A 278 -1.30 33.35 23.88
N PHE A 279 -2.39 32.59 23.76
CA PHE A 279 -3.33 32.64 22.64
C PHE A 279 -4.73 32.31 23.18
#